data_AF-A0A6P8SGE3-F1
#
_entry.id   AF-A0A6P8SGE3-F1
#
_cell.length_a   1.000
_cell.length_b   1.000
_cell.length_c   1.000
_cell.angle_alpha   90.00
_cell.angle_beta   90.00
_cell.angle_gamma   90.00
#
_symmetry.space_group_name_H-M   'P 1'
#
loop_
_entity.id
_entity.type
_entity.pdbx_description
1 polymer ?
#
loop_
_entity_poly.entity_id
_entity_poly.type
_entity_poly.pdbx_seq_one_letter_code
_entity_poly.pdbx_strand_id
1 'polypeptide(L)'
;MKWIALISLVILLSFTESRNLNKRDHHEGHHERTFAEMCTDVDPDTCHLLILINCVQYFPKSSESDIDHLVNHLSELEAKCKTEPQGPDCEKSLTDALLNIACSHPQAVHQNDATSECCSKTDHERNTCFQNHKNTNQGSKTPYQRPEAEEVCKNYHVDSKSVIKHFMFLYASRHTTTMPADILAASIRYKAILNECCQDVATAAECLKEKKTDVINKIKMMDAIQQHNCRVYNQYGMKVLQADKLAKVCQTFPGISTEIGVELSHRIADTNKECCEGNVMECLIKRSSIATYVCTNQDKISPNLKKCCDLEEGLRPECIVNSEHDPKPEGMSEQVRQFIDDKEVCDKYKAEGDAYINSFTCAYGARRGHFSSQLILKASNGYEKLLKECCPQEDPVECMGKGEEELKKAIAVAKTLQKVNCDALDKEGSYYYQNRLILKYFNNMPRLPTETLLELTTRMRKIAERCCKMTEEKQFPCGEMGLSMLISEMCQREEKHPINSKVKKCCTGDYFDQTTCFTEMSHDENVVPVPLTPDMFQTHANLCSDSDDAKDDRHKMLIALLRAHPNMKMEQYEKISSMFRTTLDACCKEDDHEKCIMDERPKLLKLCEELLGA
;
A
#
# COMPACT_ATOMS: atom_id res chain seq x y z
N MET A 1 -39.83 -13.90 42.37
CA MET A 1 -38.65 -13.21 42.95
C MET A 1 -37.29 -13.84 42.60
N LYS A 2 -37.15 -15.18 42.43
CA LYS A 2 -35.85 -15.81 42.12
C LYS A 2 -35.32 -15.60 40.68
N TRP A 3 -36.19 -15.41 39.70
CA TRP A 3 -35.79 -15.21 38.29
C TRP A 3 -35.28 -13.80 37.97
N ILE A 4 -35.80 -12.77 38.64
CA ILE A 4 -35.40 -11.37 38.42
C ILE A 4 -33.97 -11.13 38.95
N ALA A 5 -33.61 -11.78 40.06
CA ALA A 5 -32.25 -11.73 40.60
C ALA A 5 -31.23 -12.39 39.65
N LEU A 6 -31.61 -13.49 38.99
CA LEU A 6 -30.72 -14.22 38.08
C LEU A 6 -30.50 -13.47 36.76
N ILE A 7 -31.56 -12.85 36.21
CA ILE A 7 -31.46 -11.97 35.03
C ILE A 7 -30.61 -10.74 35.35
N SER A 8 -30.78 -10.13 36.53
CA SER A 8 -29.98 -8.99 36.95
C SER A 8 -28.50 -9.34 37.13
N LEU A 9 -28.19 -10.56 37.64
CA LEU A 9 -26.81 -11.03 37.80
C LEU A 9 -26.13 -11.33 36.46
N VAL A 10 -26.86 -11.92 35.50
CA VAL A 10 -26.35 -12.17 34.14
C VAL A 10 -26.10 -10.85 33.42
N ILE A 11 -27.02 -9.89 33.51
CA ILE A 11 -26.84 -8.56 32.92
C ILE A 11 -25.63 -7.86 33.56
N LEU A 12 -25.49 -7.88 34.89
CA LEU A 12 -24.34 -7.29 35.58
C LEU A 12 -23.01 -7.96 35.19
N LEU A 13 -22.98 -9.28 35.00
CA LEU A 13 -21.78 -10.01 34.56
C LEU A 13 -21.42 -9.71 33.09
N SER A 14 -22.42 -9.60 32.21
CA SER A 14 -22.23 -9.20 30.81
C SER A 14 -21.74 -7.75 30.67
N PHE A 15 -22.14 -6.85 31.59
CA PHE A 15 -21.63 -5.48 31.62
C PHE A 15 -20.24 -5.36 32.29
N THR A 16 -19.83 -6.29 33.15
CA THR A 16 -18.47 -6.28 33.73
C THR A 16 -17.40 -6.79 32.77
N GLU A 17 -17.68 -7.78 31.92
CA GLU A 17 -16.73 -8.22 30.88
C GLU A 17 -16.57 -7.19 29.77
N SER A 18 -17.65 -6.52 29.37
CA SER A 18 -17.59 -5.44 28.37
C SER A 18 -16.85 -4.19 28.88
N ARG A 19 -16.89 -3.91 30.19
CA ARG A 19 -16.15 -2.80 30.81
C ARG A 19 -14.65 -3.03 30.94
N ASN A 20 -14.16 -4.27 30.91
CA ASN A 20 -12.73 -4.55 30.95
C ASN A 20 -12.05 -4.40 29.58
N LEU A 21 -12.78 -4.51 28.47
CA LEU A 21 -12.25 -4.24 27.14
C LEU A 21 -12.11 -2.73 26.86
N ASN A 22 -13.04 -1.90 27.36
CA ASN A 22 -13.03 -0.45 27.11
C ASN A 22 -12.19 0.37 28.10
N LYS A 23 -11.62 -0.23 29.15
CA LYS A 23 -10.77 0.49 30.11
C LYS A 23 -9.29 0.58 29.72
N ARG A 24 -8.85 -0.13 28.69
CA ARG A 24 -7.45 -0.08 28.23
C ARG A 24 -7.12 1.13 27.34
N ASP A 25 -8.12 1.84 26.83
CA ASP A 25 -7.93 2.87 25.77
C ASP A 25 -8.28 4.32 26.19
N HIS A 26 -8.17 4.66 27.47
CA HIS A 26 -8.31 6.06 27.90
C HIS A 26 -7.04 6.60 28.56
N HIS A 27 -6.22 7.26 27.74
CA HIS A 27 -5.46 8.51 27.99
C HIS A 27 -4.54 8.67 29.22
N GLU A 28 -4.25 7.65 30.01
CA GLU A 28 -3.15 7.66 30.99
C GLU A 28 -2.24 6.46 30.79
N GLY A 29 -1.12 6.66 30.09
CA GLY A 29 -0.04 5.69 29.92
C GLY A 29 -0.40 4.47 29.09
N HIS A 30 -0.02 4.45 27.81
CA HIS A 30 0.01 3.21 27.04
C HIS A 30 0.97 2.24 27.75
N HIS A 31 0.44 1.24 28.44
CA HIS A 31 1.23 0.10 28.87
C HIS A 31 1.59 -0.68 27.60
N GLU A 32 2.84 -0.56 27.15
CA GLU A 32 3.36 -1.39 26.08
C GLU A 32 3.25 -2.86 26.49
N ARG A 33 2.70 -3.73 25.64
CA ARG A 33 2.53 -5.13 25.97
C ARG A 33 3.89 -5.79 26.15
N THR A 34 3.99 -6.65 27.16
CA THR A 34 5.24 -7.36 27.40
C THR A 34 5.45 -8.47 26.37
N PHE A 35 6.70 -8.90 26.21
CA PHE A 35 7.05 -10.04 25.36
C PHE A 35 6.22 -11.30 25.70
N ALA A 36 5.99 -11.56 26.99
CA ALA A 36 5.23 -12.72 27.44
C ALA A 36 3.73 -12.60 27.09
N GLU A 37 3.14 -11.41 27.29
CA GLU A 37 1.76 -11.14 26.91
C GLU A 37 1.54 -11.33 25.41
N MET A 38 2.48 -10.86 24.59
CA MET A 38 2.43 -11.04 23.14
C MET A 38 2.25 -12.52 22.73
N CYS A 39 3.08 -13.43 23.24
CA CYS A 39 3.02 -14.84 22.82
C CYS A 39 1.79 -15.58 23.38
N THR A 40 0.96 -14.95 24.22
CA THR A 40 -0.32 -15.52 24.65
C THR A 40 -1.48 -15.20 23.70
N ASP A 41 -1.34 -14.16 22.87
CA ASP A 41 -2.40 -13.69 21.96
C ASP A 41 -2.40 -14.39 20.59
N VAL A 42 -1.36 -15.19 20.30
CA VAL A 42 -1.20 -15.96 19.06
C VAL A 42 -0.82 -17.40 19.40
N ASP A 43 -0.97 -18.32 18.44
CA ASP A 43 -0.48 -19.68 18.67
C ASP A 43 1.06 -19.72 18.88
N PRO A 44 1.58 -20.65 19.71
CA PRO A 44 3.01 -20.66 20.07
C PRO A 44 3.96 -20.80 18.88
N ASP A 45 3.60 -21.61 17.89
CA ASP A 45 4.42 -21.83 16.70
C ASP A 45 4.52 -20.53 15.88
N THR A 46 3.38 -19.84 15.69
CA THR A 46 3.35 -18.51 15.06
C THR A 46 4.17 -17.49 15.85
N CYS A 47 4.13 -17.49 17.19
CA CYS A 47 4.96 -16.58 17.97
C CYS A 47 6.45 -16.80 17.68
N HIS A 48 6.92 -18.05 17.71
CA HIS A 48 8.33 -18.38 17.46
C HIS A 48 8.78 -18.05 16.03
N LEU A 49 7.90 -18.24 15.03
CA LEU A 49 8.18 -17.83 13.65
C LEU A 49 8.30 -16.30 13.50
N LEU A 50 7.43 -15.54 14.19
CA LEU A 50 7.51 -14.08 14.19
C LEU A 50 8.78 -13.58 14.91
N ILE A 51 9.16 -14.21 16.02
CA ILE A 51 10.43 -13.93 16.71
C ILE A 51 11.61 -14.19 15.77
N LEU A 52 11.64 -15.33 15.08
CA LEU A 52 12.67 -15.65 14.09
C LEU A 52 12.78 -14.56 13.03
N ILE A 53 11.66 -14.20 12.38
CA ILE A 53 11.65 -13.16 11.34
C ILE A 53 12.17 -11.83 11.90
N ASN A 54 11.76 -11.45 13.10
CA ASN A 54 12.17 -10.20 13.74
C ASN A 54 13.68 -10.19 14.03
N CYS A 55 14.23 -11.27 14.61
CA CYS A 55 15.67 -11.43 14.84
C CYS A 55 16.46 -11.24 13.55
N VAL A 56 16.04 -11.91 12.48
CA VAL A 56 16.69 -11.85 11.17
C VAL A 56 16.65 -10.44 10.58
N GLN A 57 15.55 -9.71 10.74
CA GLN A 57 15.42 -8.35 10.20
C GLN A 57 16.24 -7.31 10.97
N TYR A 58 16.42 -7.48 12.28
CA TYR A 58 17.32 -6.63 13.09
C TYR A 58 18.79 -6.94 12.83
N PHE A 59 19.11 -8.21 12.58
CA PHE A 59 20.48 -8.70 12.40
C PHE A 59 20.67 -9.37 11.04
N PRO A 60 20.44 -8.65 9.92
CA PRO A 60 20.42 -9.26 8.59
C PRO A 60 21.76 -9.83 8.16
N LYS A 61 22.88 -9.42 8.78
CA LYS A 61 24.20 -9.95 8.42
C LYS A 61 24.56 -11.22 9.20
N SER A 62 23.85 -11.55 10.28
CA SER A 62 24.12 -12.73 11.11
C SER A 62 23.86 -14.04 10.38
N SER A 63 24.57 -15.10 10.78
CA SER A 63 24.35 -16.45 10.24
C SER A 63 23.04 -17.05 10.77
N GLU A 64 22.50 -18.07 10.09
CA GLU A 64 21.29 -18.75 10.54
C GLU A 64 21.48 -19.41 11.93
N SER A 65 22.68 -19.94 12.20
CA SER A 65 23.03 -20.50 13.52
C SER A 65 23.08 -19.45 14.62
N ASP A 66 23.54 -18.24 14.32
CA ASP A 66 23.57 -17.14 15.29
C ASP A 66 22.16 -16.65 15.61
N ILE A 67 21.31 -16.56 14.59
CA ILE A 67 19.90 -16.24 14.76
C ILE A 67 19.20 -17.29 15.61
N ASP A 68 19.43 -18.58 15.35
CA ASP A 68 18.86 -19.66 16.16
C ASP A 68 19.26 -19.56 17.63
N HIS A 69 20.50 -19.17 17.89
CA HIS A 69 20.96 -18.92 19.25
C HIS A 69 20.17 -17.80 19.94
N LEU A 70 19.89 -16.69 19.25
CA LEU A 70 19.07 -15.59 19.78
C LEU A 70 17.61 -16.01 20.00
N VAL A 71 17.02 -16.73 19.04
CA VAL A 71 15.63 -17.22 19.13
C VAL A 71 15.46 -18.15 20.33
N ASN A 72 16.41 -19.07 20.55
CA ASN A 72 16.37 -19.98 21.70
C ASN A 72 16.39 -19.22 23.03
N HIS A 73 17.24 -18.20 23.18
CA HIS A 73 17.28 -17.38 24.39
C HIS A 73 15.98 -16.59 24.61
N LEU A 74 15.35 -16.11 23.55
CA LEU A 74 14.02 -15.49 23.64
C LEU A 74 12.95 -16.51 24.06
N SER A 75 12.96 -17.71 23.50
CA SER A 75 12.02 -18.77 23.92
C SER A 75 12.23 -19.20 25.38
N GLU A 76 13.47 -19.24 25.87
CA GLU A 76 13.78 -19.48 27.29
C GLU A 76 13.25 -18.35 28.18
N LEU A 77 13.44 -17.09 27.76
CA LEU A 77 12.88 -15.94 28.46
C LEU A 77 11.36 -15.99 28.50
N GLU A 78 10.70 -16.34 27.39
CA GLU A 78 9.24 -16.48 27.29
C GLU A 78 8.73 -17.51 28.31
N ALA A 79 9.37 -18.69 28.34
CA ALA A 79 9.04 -19.77 29.27
C ALA A 79 9.24 -19.33 30.72
N LYS A 80 10.32 -18.60 31.00
CA LYS A 80 10.61 -18.07 32.34
C LYS A 80 9.58 -17.03 32.77
N CYS A 81 9.18 -16.12 31.88
CA CYS A 81 8.20 -15.08 32.21
C CYS A 81 6.79 -15.63 32.51
N LYS A 82 6.46 -16.81 31.98
CA LYS A 82 5.23 -17.54 32.36
C LYS A 82 5.25 -18.02 33.82
N THR A 83 6.42 -18.34 34.37
CA THR A 83 6.57 -18.81 35.76
C THR A 83 6.97 -17.70 36.73
N GLU A 84 7.70 -16.69 36.25
CA GLU A 84 8.27 -15.57 37.03
C GLU A 84 7.96 -14.23 36.32
N PRO A 85 6.70 -13.77 36.31
CA PRO A 85 6.28 -12.61 35.52
C PRO A 85 6.90 -11.27 35.97
N GLN A 86 7.46 -11.21 37.17
CA GLN A 86 8.17 -10.05 37.73
C GLN A 86 9.68 -10.06 37.42
N GLY A 87 10.12 -10.91 36.48
CA GLY A 87 11.52 -10.96 36.05
C GLY A 87 11.94 -9.67 35.32
N PRO A 88 13.24 -9.30 35.36
CA PRO A 88 13.74 -8.00 34.89
C PRO A 88 13.51 -7.72 33.39
N ASP A 89 13.42 -8.75 32.55
CA ASP A 89 13.10 -8.62 31.12
C ASP A 89 11.66 -9.05 30.78
N CYS A 90 10.87 -9.49 31.78
CA CYS A 90 9.49 -9.93 31.57
C CYS A 90 8.49 -8.79 31.44
N GLU A 91 8.88 -7.59 31.87
CA GLU A 91 8.10 -6.35 31.71
C GLU A 91 8.45 -5.58 30.44
N LYS A 92 9.44 -6.06 29.66
CA LYS A 92 9.91 -5.40 28.44
C LYS A 92 9.09 -5.79 27.21
N SER A 93 9.09 -4.91 26.22
CA SER A 93 8.63 -5.23 24.87
C SER A 93 9.49 -6.35 24.25
N LEU A 94 8.96 -7.08 23.25
CA LEU A 94 9.78 -8.07 22.52
C LEU A 94 11.02 -7.43 21.91
N THR A 95 10.90 -6.20 21.39
CA THR A 95 12.04 -5.52 20.76
C THR A 95 13.13 -5.25 21.78
N ASP A 96 12.78 -4.73 22.95
CA ASP A 96 13.78 -4.43 23.98
C ASP A 96 14.40 -5.70 24.56
N ALA A 97 13.60 -6.76 24.75
CA ALA A 97 14.08 -8.07 25.15
C ALA A 97 15.06 -8.67 24.11
N LEU A 98 14.71 -8.62 22.82
CA LEU A 98 15.58 -9.05 21.72
C LEU A 98 16.91 -8.28 21.74
N LEU A 99 16.85 -6.96 21.82
CA LEU A 99 18.05 -6.12 21.80
C LEU A 99 18.91 -6.34 23.06
N ASN A 100 18.30 -6.56 24.22
CA ASN A 100 19.01 -6.94 25.46
C ASN A 100 19.76 -8.27 25.30
N ILE A 101 19.07 -9.29 24.77
CA ILE A 101 19.68 -10.60 24.53
C ILE A 101 20.80 -10.49 23.50
N ALA A 102 20.59 -9.77 22.41
CA ALA A 102 21.61 -9.54 21.38
C ALA A 102 22.84 -8.83 21.95
N CYS A 103 22.66 -7.80 22.78
CA CYS A 103 23.75 -7.08 23.43
C CYS A 103 24.50 -7.93 24.47
N SER A 104 23.83 -8.93 25.05
CA SER A 104 24.45 -9.90 25.97
C SER A 104 25.20 -11.03 25.22
N HIS A 105 24.93 -11.20 23.93
CA HIS A 105 25.54 -12.22 23.05
C HIS A 105 26.17 -11.56 21.81
N PRO A 106 27.17 -10.68 21.97
CA PRO A 106 27.71 -9.88 20.86
C PRO A 106 28.28 -10.74 19.72
N GLN A 107 28.73 -11.96 19.99
CA GLN A 107 29.14 -12.93 18.97
C GLN A 107 28.04 -13.30 17.98
N ALA A 108 26.76 -13.29 18.37
CA ALA A 108 25.65 -13.60 17.47
C ALA A 108 25.33 -12.45 16.50
N VAL A 109 25.80 -11.24 16.82
CA VAL A 109 25.43 -10.01 16.12
C VAL A 109 26.62 -9.20 15.61
N HIS A 110 27.86 -9.64 15.88
CA HIS A 110 29.11 -8.92 15.55
C HIS A 110 29.28 -8.57 14.08
N GLN A 111 28.62 -9.30 13.17
CA GLN A 111 28.66 -9.06 11.74
C GLN A 111 27.81 -7.85 11.33
N ASN A 112 26.94 -7.36 12.22
CA ASN A 112 26.09 -6.19 12.03
C ASN A 112 26.79 -4.94 12.56
N ASP A 113 26.74 -3.88 11.76
CA ASP A 113 27.47 -2.63 12.04
C ASP A 113 26.96 -1.96 13.32
N ALA A 114 27.86 -1.25 14.01
CA ALA A 114 27.54 -0.41 15.17
C ALA A 114 26.82 -1.11 16.34
N THR A 115 26.85 -2.44 16.40
CA THR A 115 26.28 -3.21 17.52
C THR A 115 26.78 -2.71 18.88
N SER A 116 28.09 -2.53 19.05
CA SER A 116 28.67 -2.05 20.31
C SER A 116 28.24 -0.62 20.66
N GLU A 117 28.13 0.25 19.66
CA GLU A 117 27.63 1.62 19.84
C GLU A 117 26.17 1.60 20.30
N CYS A 118 25.30 0.85 19.62
CA CYS A 118 23.89 0.77 19.96
C CYS A 118 23.66 0.13 21.34
N CYS A 119 24.40 -0.92 21.69
CA CYS A 119 24.27 -1.60 22.97
C CYS A 119 24.63 -0.75 24.19
N SER A 120 25.36 0.35 23.99
CA SER A 120 25.68 1.31 25.07
C SER A 120 24.56 2.30 25.41
N LYS A 121 23.46 2.29 24.63
CA LYS A 121 22.34 3.24 24.75
C LYS A 121 21.19 2.70 25.61
N THR A 122 20.29 3.60 26.03
CA THR A 122 19.02 3.23 26.70
C THR A 122 18.10 2.45 25.76
N ASP A 123 17.09 1.73 26.27
CA ASP A 123 16.22 0.85 25.47
C ASP A 123 15.66 1.54 24.20
N HIS A 124 15.02 2.72 24.37
CA HIS A 124 14.45 3.49 23.26
C HIS A 124 15.51 3.98 22.25
N GLU A 125 16.63 4.53 22.75
CA GLU A 125 17.73 5.01 21.91
C GLU A 125 18.46 3.85 21.21
N ARG A 126 18.56 2.69 21.86
CA ARG A 126 19.14 1.46 21.33
C ARG A 126 18.30 0.93 20.18
N ASN A 127 16.99 0.85 20.35
CA ASN A 127 16.08 0.46 19.25
C ASN A 127 16.24 1.41 18.06
N THR A 128 16.19 2.72 18.29
CA THR A 128 16.37 3.73 17.23
C THR A 128 17.72 3.59 16.53
N CYS A 129 18.80 3.33 17.29
CA CYS A 129 20.13 3.08 16.74
C CYS A 129 20.13 1.86 15.80
N PHE A 130 19.64 0.71 16.25
CA PHE A 130 19.58 -0.50 15.42
C PHE A 130 18.70 -0.31 14.17
N GLN A 131 17.57 0.38 14.28
CA GLN A 131 16.69 0.68 13.13
C GLN A 131 17.38 1.55 12.08
N ASN A 132 18.20 2.52 12.49
CA ASN A 132 18.97 3.34 11.54
C ASN A 132 19.97 2.49 10.75
N HIS A 133 20.70 1.58 11.41
CA HIS A 133 21.65 0.66 10.76
C HIS A 133 20.98 -0.39 9.88
N LYS A 134 19.74 -0.78 10.22
CA LYS A 134 18.90 -1.69 9.42
C LYS A 134 18.52 -1.09 8.06
N ASN A 135 18.26 0.23 8.01
CA ASN A 135 17.84 0.93 6.78
C ASN A 135 19.00 1.24 5.83
N THR A 136 20.20 1.51 6.35
CA THR A 136 21.39 1.81 5.52
C THR A 136 21.97 0.59 4.80
N ASN A 137 21.66 -0.63 5.27
CA ASN A 137 22.32 -1.87 4.83
C ASN A 137 21.54 -2.69 3.78
N GLN A 138 20.37 -2.22 3.32
CA GLN A 138 19.51 -2.99 2.39
C GLN A 138 20.16 -3.33 1.04
N GLY A 139 21.21 -2.61 0.62
CA GLY A 139 21.91 -2.84 -0.65
C GLY A 139 23.15 -3.73 -0.61
N SER A 140 23.61 -4.17 0.57
CA SER A 140 24.96 -4.77 0.71
C SER A 140 25.04 -6.29 0.50
N LYS A 141 23.95 -6.97 0.10
CA LYS A 141 23.93 -8.43 -0.03
C LYS A 141 24.22 -8.91 -1.43
N THR A 142 25.03 -9.96 -1.53
CA THR A 142 25.24 -10.67 -2.78
C THR A 142 23.91 -11.17 -3.35
N PRO A 143 23.73 -11.12 -4.70
CA PRO A 143 22.54 -11.67 -5.34
C PRO A 143 22.32 -13.11 -4.89
N TYR A 144 21.09 -13.42 -4.46
CA TYR A 144 20.75 -14.78 -4.05
C TYR A 144 20.78 -15.71 -5.27
N GLN A 145 21.63 -16.74 -5.21
CA GLN A 145 21.61 -17.83 -6.16
C GLN A 145 20.57 -18.84 -5.71
N ARG A 146 19.48 -18.96 -6.47
CA ARG A 146 18.42 -19.91 -6.21
C ARG A 146 18.94 -21.33 -6.50
N PRO A 147 18.78 -22.30 -5.59
CA PRO A 147 19.04 -23.71 -5.91
C PRO A 147 18.14 -24.21 -7.04
N GLU A 148 18.60 -25.24 -7.73
CA GLU A 148 17.81 -25.90 -8.78
C GLU A 148 16.54 -26.55 -8.19
N ALA A 149 15.49 -26.64 -9.00
CA ALA A 149 14.17 -27.08 -8.54
C ALA A 149 14.22 -28.50 -7.94
N GLU A 150 15.01 -29.39 -8.53
CA GLU A 150 15.20 -30.75 -8.06
C GLU A 150 15.83 -30.79 -6.67
N GLU A 151 16.81 -29.92 -6.41
CA GLU A 151 17.46 -29.81 -5.11
C GLU A 151 16.50 -29.26 -4.06
N VAL A 152 15.75 -28.20 -4.39
CA VAL A 152 14.72 -27.64 -3.50
C VAL A 152 13.69 -28.71 -3.13
N CYS A 153 13.17 -29.44 -4.11
CA CYS A 153 12.17 -30.47 -3.87
C CYS A 153 12.73 -31.66 -3.08
N LYS A 154 13.96 -32.10 -3.37
CA LYS A 154 14.63 -33.16 -2.59
C LYS A 154 14.78 -32.73 -1.13
N ASN A 155 15.28 -31.53 -0.87
CA ASN A 155 15.46 -31.03 0.49
C ASN A 155 14.11 -30.86 1.20
N TYR A 156 13.07 -30.44 0.49
CA TYR A 156 11.73 -30.29 1.04
C TYR A 156 11.11 -31.64 1.46
N HIS A 157 11.33 -32.69 0.68
CA HIS A 157 10.91 -34.06 1.03
C HIS A 157 11.69 -34.64 2.22
N VAL A 158 12.95 -34.23 2.42
CA VAL A 158 13.77 -34.64 3.57
C VAL A 158 13.36 -33.91 4.85
N ASP A 159 13.30 -32.58 4.80
CA ASP A 159 12.92 -31.75 5.93
C ASP A 159 12.23 -30.47 5.47
N SER A 160 10.91 -30.57 5.31
CA SER A 160 10.07 -29.44 4.93
C SER A 160 10.15 -28.26 5.91
N LYS A 161 10.33 -28.52 7.21
CA LYS A 161 10.39 -27.44 8.22
C LYS A 161 11.67 -26.62 8.05
N SER A 162 12.80 -27.30 7.87
CA SER A 162 14.09 -26.65 7.61
C SER A 162 14.06 -25.81 6.33
N VAL A 163 13.49 -26.32 5.23
CA VAL A 163 13.38 -25.55 3.97
C VAL A 163 12.53 -24.29 4.13
N ILE A 164 11.39 -24.37 4.83
CA ILE A 164 10.51 -23.21 5.05
C ILE A 164 11.16 -22.20 6.00
N LYS A 165 11.84 -22.66 7.06
CA LYS A 165 12.62 -21.80 7.96
C LYS A 165 13.73 -21.06 7.21
N HIS A 166 14.49 -21.78 6.39
CA HIS A 166 15.56 -21.21 5.57
C HIS A 166 15.03 -20.17 4.58
N PHE A 167 13.86 -20.41 3.97
CA PHE A 167 13.17 -19.42 3.15
C PHE A 167 12.87 -18.13 3.95
N MET A 168 12.30 -18.24 5.15
CA MET A 168 12.01 -17.08 6.00
C MET A 168 13.29 -16.33 6.37
N PHE A 169 14.36 -17.03 6.76
CA PHE A 169 15.67 -16.44 7.02
C PHE A 169 16.21 -15.66 5.81
N LEU A 170 16.25 -16.30 4.63
CA LEU A 170 16.79 -15.67 3.42
C LEU A 170 15.99 -14.46 2.97
N TYR A 171 14.65 -14.54 3.05
CA TYR A 171 13.75 -13.46 2.64
C TYR A 171 13.81 -12.29 3.62
N ALA A 172 13.60 -12.54 4.91
CA ALA A 172 13.62 -11.52 5.96
C ALA A 172 14.94 -10.75 6.00
N SER A 173 16.06 -11.46 5.83
CA SER A 173 17.38 -10.86 5.88
C SER A 173 17.66 -9.92 4.69
N ARG A 174 16.94 -10.06 3.57
CA ARG A 174 17.03 -9.20 2.38
C ARG A 174 15.95 -8.13 2.34
N HIS A 175 14.88 -8.32 3.11
CA HIS A 175 13.69 -7.47 3.14
C HIS A 175 13.44 -6.99 4.56
N THR A 176 14.38 -6.22 5.10
CA THR A 176 14.40 -5.84 6.52
C THR A 176 13.21 -4.95 6.89
N THR A 177 12.65 -4.17 5.96
CA THR A 177 11.50 -3.29 6.20
C THR A 177 10.14 -3.92 5.89
N THR A 178 10.09 -5.12 5.30
CA THR A 178 8.82 -5.80 5.03
C THR A 178 8.17 -6.26 6.33
N MET A 179 6.85 -6.15 6.46
CA MET A 179 6.15 -6.56 7.67
C MET A 179 6.33 -8.07 7.93
N PRO A 180 6.66 -8.52 9.16
CA PRO A 180 6.83 -9.94 9.45
C PRO A 180 5.61 -10.81 9.13
N ALA A 181 4.39 -10.29 9.30
CA ALA A 181 3.16 -11.00 8.90
C ALA A 181 3.13 -11.32 7.40
N ASP A 182 3.62 -10.41 6.55
CA ASP A 182 3.61 -10.64 5.10
C ASP A 182 4.67 -11.69 4.72
N ILE A 183 5.79 -11.76 5.45
CA ILE A 183 6.81 -12.81 5.30
C ILE A 183 6.29 -14.17 5.78
N LEU A 184 5.56 -14.20 6.89
CA LEU A 184 4.90 -15.40 7.39
C LEU A 184 3.85 -15.91 6.39
N ALA A 185 2.98 -15.04 5.89
CA ALA A 185 2.00 -15.40 4.86
C ALA A 185 2.69 -15.93 3.58
N ALA A 186 3.81 -15.32 3.18
CA ALA A 186 4.61 -15.79 2.05
C ALA A 186 5.20 -17.18 2.29
N SER A 187 5.65 -17.51 3.50
CA SER A 187 6.23 -18.82 3.82
C SER A 187 5.18 -19.92 3.79
N ILE A 188 3.96 -19.65 4.28
CA ILE A 188 2.81 -20.56 4.18
C ILE A 188 2.44 -20.81 2.71
N ARG A 189 2.40 -19.75 1.88
CA ARG A 189 2.15 -19.88 0.43
C ARG A 189 3.26 -20.65 -0.28
N TYR A 190 4.52 -20.41 0.08
CA TYR A 190 5.65 -21.12 -0.50
C TYR A 190 5.60 -22.62 -0.16
N LYS A 191 5.26 -22.97 1.08
CA LYS A 191 5.00 -24.35 1.48
C LYS A 191 3.90 -25.02 0.65
N ALA A 192 2.78 -24.32 0.43
CA ALA A 192 1.70 -24.83 -0.42
C ALA A 192 2.15 -25.04 -1.88
N ILE A 193 2.94 -24.11 -2.43
CA ILE A 193 3.53 -24.24 -3.77
C ILE A 193 4.49 -25.43 -3.84
N LEU A 194 5.34 -25.65 -2.83
CA LEU A 194 6.23 -26.82 -2.80
C LEU A 194 5.44 -28.12 -2.71
N ASN A 195 4.36 -28.16 -1.92
CA ASN A 195 3.47 -29.33 -1.86
C ASN A 195 2.80 -29.67 -3.21
N GLU A 196 2.55 -28.67 -4.06
CA GLU A 196 2.00 -28.82 -5.40
C GLU A 196 3.12 -29.19 -6.40
N CYS A 197 4.12 -28.32 -6.55
CA CYS A 197 5.13 -28.42 -7.60
C CYS A 197 6.15 -29.55 -7.39
N CYS A 198 6.41 -29.98 -6.15
CA CYS A 198 7.38 -31.03 -5.87
C CYS A 198 6.81 -32.46 -5.93
N GLN A 199 5.56 -32.62 -6.38
CA GLN A 199 4.98 -33.95 -6.64
C GLN A 199 5.59 -34.60 -7.88
N ASP A 200 5.95 -33.81 -8.88
CA ASP A 200 6.67 -34.25 -10.07
C ASP A 200 7.91 -33.38 -10.28
N VAL A 201 9.07 -33.95 -9.94
CA VAL A 201 10.36 -33.26 -10.03
C VAL A 201 10.68 -32.82 -11.46
N ALA A 202 10.18 -33.51 -12.49
CA ALA A 202 10.43 -33.18 -13.89
C ALA A 202 9.76 -31.85 -14.33
N THR A 203 8.65 -31.47 -13.68
CA THR A 203 7.90 -30.24 -13.99
C THR A 203 8.05 -29.16 -12.91
N ALA A 204 8.74 -29.45 -11.81
CA ALA A 204 8.92 -28.56 -10.68
C ALA A 204 9.51 -27.20 -11.07
N ALA A 205 10.49 -27.15 -11.97
CA ALA A 205 11.15 -25.90 -12.35
C ALA A 205 10.17 -24.89 -12.98
N GLU A 206 9.35 -25.32 -13.95
CA GLU A 206 8.38 -24.45 -14.62
C GLU A 206 7.23 -24.09 -13.66
N CYS A 207 6.72 -25.06 -12.88
CA CYS A 207 5.68 -24.82 -11.87
C CYS A 207 6.12 -23.77 -10.84
N LEU A 208 7.34 -23.90 -10.29
CA LEU A 208 7.88 -22.95 -9.32
C LEU A 208 8.15 -21.57 -9.91
N LYS A 209 8.48 -21.49 -11.20
CA LYS A 209 8.70 -20.22 -11.91
C LYS A 209 7.39 -19.49 -12.13
N GLU A 210 6.34 -20.20 -12.55
CA GLU A 210 5.00 -19.65 -12.76
C GLU A 210 4.43 -19.08 -11.45
N LYS A 211 4.41 -19.88 -10.37
CA LYS A 211 3.78 -19.53 -9.09
C LYS A 211 4.55 -18.47 -8.29
N LYS A 212 5.85 -18.27 -8.55
CA LYS A 212 6.71 -17.29 -7.85
C LYS A 212 6.17 -15.87 -7.96
N THR A 213 5.72 -15.49 -9.16
CA THR A 213 5.31 -14.12 -9.46
C THR A 213 4.12 -13.70 -8.61
N ASP A 214 3.18 -14.62 -8.36
CA ASP A 214 2.00 -14.37 -7.54
C ASP A 214 2.34 -14.09 -6.08
N VAL A 215 3.25 -14.84 -5.49
CA VAL A 215 3.69 -14.63 -4.10
C VAL A 215 4.37 -13.27 -3.96
N ILE A 216 5.29 -12.94 -4.88
CA ILE A 216 6.00 -11.66 -4.86
C ILE A 216 5.03 -10.49 -5.03
N ASN A 217 4.07 -10.61 -5.94
CA ASN A 217 3.09 -9.55 -6.19
C ASN A 217 2.19 -9.31 -4.97
N LYS A 218 1.81 -10.36 -4.24
CA LYS A 218 1.00 -10.24 -3.01
C LYS A 218 1.75 -9.51 -1.90
N ILE A 219 3.01 -9.88 -1.63
CA ILE A 219 3.83 -9.20 -0.61
C ILE A 219 4.02 -7.73 -0.97
N LYS A 220 4.39 -7.44 -2.23
CA LYS A 220 4.56 -6.06 -2.70
C LYS A 220 3.27 -5.24 -2.59
N MET A 221 2.11 -5.85 -2.83
CA MET A 221 0.82 -5.19 -2.67
C MET A 221 0.54 -4.85 -1.21
N MET A 222 0.73 -5.80 -0.29
CA MET A 222 0.51 -5.58 1.14
C MET A 222 1.44 -4.51 1.71
N ASP A 223 2.73 -4.54 1.33
CA ASP A 223 3.69 -3.49 1.68
C ASP A 223 3.26 -2.13 1.13
N ALA A 224 2.88 -2.05 -0.15
CA ALA A 224 2.40 -0.80 -0.75
C ALA A 224 1.16 -0.24 -0.04
N ILE A 225 0.20 -1.10 0.36
CA ILE A 225 -0.97 -0.69 1.16
C ILE A 225 -0.54 -0.16 2.52
N GLN A 226 0.36 -0.86 3.22
CA GLN A 226 0.84 -0.42 4.54
C GLN A 226 1.56 0.92 4.44
N GLN A 227 2.48 1.07 3.49
CA GLN A 227 3.20 2.33 3.26
C GLN A 227 2.25 3.47 2.89
N HIS A 228 1.22 3.19 2.09
CA HIS A 228 0.18 4.17 1.77
C HIS A 228 -0.56 4.63 3.02
N ASN A 229 -1.02 3.70 3.86
CA ASN A 229 -1.70 4.03 5.12
C ASN A 229 -0.79 4.85 6.06
N CYS A 230 0.50 4.54 6.12
CA CYS A 230 1.46 5.33 6.89
C CYS A 230 1.63 6.75 6.37
N ARG A 231 1.67 6.93 5.05
CA ARG A 231 1.69 8.27 4.46
C ARG A 231 0.42 9.04 4.78
N VAL A 232 -0.75 8.40 4.67
CA VAL A 232 -2.02 9.04 5.03
C VAL A 232 -2.04 9.45 6.51
N TYR A 233 -1.61 8.54 7.40
CA TYR A 233 -1.50 8.81 8.84
C TYR A 233 -0.56 9.98 9.15
N ASN A 234 0.67 9.91 8.65
CA ASN A 234 1.72 10.87 8.96
C ASN A 234 1.38 12.28 8.42
N GLN A 235 0.74 12.35 7.25
CA GLN A 235 0.47 13.60 6.56
C GLN A 235 -0.86 14.25 6.94
N TYR A 236 -1.91 13.44 7.16
CA TYR A 236 -3.28 13.94 7.37
C TYR A 236 -3.86 13.60 8.75
N GLY A 237 -3.15 12.78 9.53
CA GLY A 237 -3.52 12.43 10.90
C GLY A 237 -4.57 11.33 11.03
N MET A 238 -4.84 10.97 12.28
CA MET A 238 -5.65 9.80 12.63
C MET A 238 -7.10 9.89 12.16
N LYS A 239 -7.73 11.08 12.28
CA LYS A 239 -9.14 11.27 11.90
C LYS A 239 -9.37 10.98 10.40
N VAL A 240 -8.43 11.39 9.54
CA VAL A 240 -8.51 11.13 8.09
C VAL A 240 -8.30 9.65 7.79
N LEU A 241 -7.35 9.00 8.46
CA LEU A 241 -7.16 7.56 8.31
C LEU A 241 -8.40 6.77 8.74
N GLN A 242 -8.99 7.08 9.90
CA GLN A 242 -10.22 6.44 10.39
C GLN A 242 -11.37 6.59 9.39
N ALA A 243 -11.57 7.79 8.86
CA ALA A 243 -12.60 8.03 7.85
C ALA A 243 -12.36 7.20 6.58
N ASP A 244 -11.13 7.13 6.07
CA ASP A 244 -10.78 6.31 4.89
C ASP A 244 -11.06 4.82 5.15
N LYS A 245 -10.74 4.32 6.35
CA LYS A 245 -11.06 2.93 6.73
C LYS A 245 -12.54 2.70 6.89
N LEU A 246 -13.30 3.67 7.41
CA LEU A 246 -14.75 3.57 7.50
C LEU A 246 -15.40 3.47 6.12
N ALA A 247 -15.01 4.38 5.20
CA ALA A 247 -15.47 4.35 3.81
C ALA A 247 -15.17 3.00 3.15
N LYS A 248 -13.95 2.47 3.35
CA LYS A 248 -13.55 1.17 2.80
C LYS A 248 -14.34 0.01 3.42
N VAL A 249 -14.49 -0.04 4.74
CA VAL A 249 -15.21 -1.11 5.45
C VAL A 249 -16.67 -1.15 5.03
N CYS A 250 -17.36 -0.01 5.05
CA CYS A 250 -18.78 0.06 4.69
C CYS A 250 -19.04 -0.13 3.18
N GLN A 251 -18.02 0.06 2.33
CA GLN A 251 -18.06 -0.32 0.93
C GLN A 251 -17.84 -1.82 0.72
N THR A 252 -16.87 -2.41 1.41
CA THR A 252 -16.58 -3.84 1.30
C THR A 252 -17.70 -4.71 1.87
N PHE A 253 -18.34 -4.24 2.95
CA PHE A 253 -19.42 -4.95 3.64
C PHE A 253 -20.68 -4.08 3.73
N PRO A 254 -21.45 -3.91 2.64
CA PRO A 254 -22.62 -3.02 2.61
C PRO A 254 -23.75 -3.34 3.61
N GLY A 255 -23.76 -4.56 4.15
CA GLY A 255 -24.72 -5.01 5.17
C GLY A 255 -24.29 -4.74 6.61
N ILE A 256 -23.09 -4.21 6.84
CA ILE A 256 -22.56 -3.93 8.17
C ILE A 256 -23.32 -2.77 8.84
N SER A 257 -23.53 -2.85 10.15
CA SER A 257 -24.06 -1.70 10.89
C SER A 257 -23.00 -0.60 11.01
N THR A 258 -23.43 0.67 11.09
CA THR A 258 -22.50 1.80 11.23
C THR A 258 -21.62 1.65 12.47
N GLU A 259 -22.17 1.14 13.57
CA GLU A 259 -21.45 0.97 14.84
C GLU A 259 -20.27 -0.02 14.68
N ILE A 260 -20.52 -1.19 14.08
CA ILE A 260 -19.46 -2.18 13.81
C ILE A 260 -18.47 -1.62 12.78
N GLY A 261 -18.95 -0.90 11.75
CA GLY A 261 -18.12 -0.25 10.76
C GLY A 261 -17.14 0.76 11.37
N VAL A 262 -17.63 1.61 12.28
CA VAL A 262 -16.81 2.58 13.03
C VAL A 262 -15.81 1.86 13.93
N GLU A 263 -16.24 0.86 14.71
CA GLU A 263 -15.35 0.10 15.58
C GLU A 263 -14.20 -0.54 14.78
N LEU A 264 -14.51 -1.22 13.67
CA LEU A 264 -13.51 -1.80 12.78
C LEU A 264 -12.57 -0.74 12.20
N SER A 265 -13.11 0.39 11.74
CA SER A 265 -12.29 1.46 11.16
C SER A 265 -11.28 2.02 12.16
N HIS A 266 -11.67 2.17 13.42
CA HIS A 266 -10.80 2.64 14.50
C HIS A 266 -9.72 1.61 14.80
N ARG A 267 -10.10 0.34 15.02
CA ARG A 267 -9.13 -0.74 15.25
C ARG A 267 -8.10 -0.84 14.13
N ILE A 268 -8.54 -0.74 12.87
CA ILE A 268 -7.65 -0.77 11.70
C ILE A 268 -6.74 0.46 11.69
N ALA A 269 -7.24 1.66 11.95
CA ALA A 269 -6.44 2.88 11.99
C ALA A 269 -5.40 2.85 13.13
N ASP A 270 -5.80 2.43 14.33
CA ASP A 270 -4.91 2.24 15.49
C ASP A 270 -3.82 1.22 15.20
N THR A 271 -4.18 0.11 14.55
CA THR A 271 -3.19 -0.90 14.11
C THR A 271 -2.20 -0.30 13.13
N ASN A 272 -2.68 0.45 12.12
CA ASN A 272 -1.80 1.10 11.17
C ASN A 272 -0.87 2.10 11.86
N LYS A 273 -1.35 2.89 12.84
CA LYS A 273 -0.50 3.78 13.64
C LYS A 273 0.68 3.02 14.25
N GLU A 274 0.44 1.91 14.96
CA GLU A 274 1.52 1.10 15.55
C GLU A 274 2.52 0.61 14.49
N CYS A 275 2.00 0.13 13.36
CA CYS A 275 2.84 -0.33 12.26
C CYS A 275 3.72 0.81 11.70
N CYS A 276 3.18 2.02 11.62
CA CYS A 276 3.86 3.19 11.06
C CYS A 276 4.86 3.84 12.01
N GLU A 277 4.63 3.73 13.32
CA GLU A 277 5.56 4.16 14.37
C GLU A 277 6.72 3.15 14.59
N GLY A 278 6.69 2.01 13.89
CA GLY A 278 7.74 0.99 13.96
C GLY A 278 7.54 -0.01 15.10
N ASN A 279 6.38 0.00 15.77
CA ASN A 279 6.00 -0.97 16.81
C ASN A 279 5.54 -2.28 16.15
N VAL A 280 6.45 -2.91 15.41
CA VAL A 280 6.15 -4.04 14.51
C VAL A 280 5.41 -5.16 15.22
N MET A 281 5.75 -5.45 16.48
CA MET A 281 5.11 -6.54 17.22
C MET A 281 3.70 -6.21 17.67
N GLU A 282 3.50 -5.02 18.23
CA GLU A 282 2.17 -4.53 18.59
C GLU A 282 1.26 -4.45 17.35
N CYS A 283 1.80 -3.99 16.22
CA CYS A 283 1.14 -4.02 14.92
C CYS A 283 0.66 -5.44 14.54
N LEU A 284 1.51 -6.47 14.68
CA LEU A 284 1.16 -7.85 14.34
C LEU A 284 0.05 -8.40 15.23
N ILE A 285 0.14 -8.17 16.55
CA ILE A 285 -0.85 -8.66 17.50
C ILE A 285 -2.19 -7.95 17.26
N LYS A 286 -2.19 -6.62 17.07
CA LYS A 286 -3.42 -5.89 16.74
C LYS A 286 -4.02 -6.36 15.41
N ARG A 287 -3.19 -6.68 14.39
CA ARG A 287 -3.66 -7.30 13.15
C ARG A 287 -4.32 -8.66 13.39
N SER A 288 -3.74 -9.54 14.21
CA SER A 288 -4.35 -10.83 14.56
C SER A 288 -5.64 -10.65 15.35
N SER A 289 -5.65 -9.72 16.31
CA SER A 289 -6.85 -9.36 17.08
C SER A 289 -8.00 -8.86 16.20
N ILE A 290 -7.71 -8.05 15.16
CA ILE A 290 -8.71 -7.65 14.16
C ILE A 290 -9.24 -8.86 13.41
N ALA A 291 -8.35 -9.74 12.93
CA ALA A 291 -8.79 -10.94 12.20
C ALA A 291 -9.69 -11.83 13.07
N THR A 292 -9.34 -12.01 14.34
CA THR A 292 -10.17 -12.72 15.33
C THR A 292 -11.51 -12.04 15.53
N TYR A 293 -11.54 -10.72 15.77
CA TYR A 293 -12.78 -9.97 15.92
C TYR A 293 -13.69 -10.11 14.69
N VAL A 294 -13.12 -9.97 13.48
CA VAL A 294 -13.85 -10.12 12.21
C VAL A 294 -14.43 -11.53 12.08
N CYS A 295 -13.66 -12.56 12.41
CA CYS A 295 -14.12 -13.95 12.30
C CYS A 295 -15.15 -14.35 13.36
N THR A 296 -15.03 -13.84 14.58
CA THR A 296 -16.03 -14.02 15.64
C THR A 296 -17.34 -13.31 15.32
N ASN A 297 -17.28 -12.18 14.61
CA ASN A 297 -18.47 -11.41 14.22
C ASN A 297 -18.86 -11.60 12.75
N GLN A 298 -18.36 -12.63 12.07
CA GLN A 298 -18.52 -12.78 10.61
C GLN A 298 -19.98 -12.73 10.15
N ASP A 299 -20.91 -13.33 10.91
CA ASP A 299 -22.34 -13.35 10.58
C ASP A 299 -23.00 -11.96 10.60
N LYS A 300 -22.41 -11.00 11.33
CA LYS A 300 -22.86 -9.60 11.40
C LYS A 300 -22.14 -8.68 10.40
N ILE A 301 -21.04 -9.15 9.83
CA ILE A 301 -20.19 -8.36 8.92
C ILE A 301 -20.45 -8.79 7.48
N SER A 302 -20.22 -10.07 7.18
CA SER A 302 -20.34 -10.63 5.83
C SER A 302 -20.37 -12.15 5.83
N PRO A 303 -21.30 -12.79 5.10
CA PRO A 303 -21.30 -14.24 4.91
C PRO A 303 -20.09 -14.73 4.09
N ASN A 304 -19.45 -13.85 3.31
CA ASN A 304 -18.31 -14.20 2.47
C ASN A 304 -16.98 -14.30 3.24
N LEU A 305 -16.96 -13.90 4.51
CA LEU A 305 -15.75 -13.96 5.35
C LEU A 305 -15.38 -15.38 5.77
N LYS A 306 -16.31 -16.34 5.71
CA LYS A 306 -16.05 -17.73 6.07
C LYS A 306 -14.84 -18.31 5.35
N LYS A 307 -14.69 -18.01 4.06
CA LYS A 307 -13.54 -18.46 3.23
C LYS A 307 -12.20 -17.95 3.74
N CYS A 308 -12.17 -16.83 4.45
CA CYS A 308 -10.98 -16.27 5.07
C CYS A 308 -10.79 -16.82 6.49
N CYS A 309 -11.88 -16.93 7.26
CA CYS A 309 -11.84 -17.38 8.64
C CYS A 309 -11.49 -18.85 8.80
N ASP A 310 -11.76 -19.68 7.78
CA ASP A 310 -11.36 -21.08 7.73
C ASP A 310 -9.88 -21.28 7.34
N LEU A 311 -9.14 -20.21 7.01
CA LEU A 311 -7.70 -20.29 6.71
C LEU A 311 -6.86 -20.40 7.99
N GLU A 312 -5.61 -20.85 7.80
CA GLU A 312 -4.54 -20.79 8.81
C GLU A 312 -4.31 -19.34 9.29
N GLU A 313 -3.99 -19.15 10.56
CA GLU A 313 -3.92 -17.84 11.23
C GLU A 313 -3.08 -16.82 10.45
N GLY A 314 -1.90 -17.21 9.98
CA GLY A 314 -1.00 -16.35 9.20
C GLY A 314 -1.55 -15.85 7.86
N LEU A 315 -2.62 -16.46 7.32
CA LEU A 315 -3.25 -16.06 6.05
C LEU A 315 -4.54 -15.26 6.23
N ARG A 316 -5.16 -15.29 7.41
CA ARG A 316 -6.47 -14.63 7.64
C ARG A 316 -6.41 -13.12 7.42
N PRO A 317 -5.44 -12.37 7.98
CA PRO A 317 -5.40 -10.91 7.80
C PRO A 317 -5.29 -10.49 6.33
N GLU A 318 -4.41 -11.16 5.57
CA GLU A 318 -4.24 -10.90 4.13
C GLU A 318 -5.55 -11.20 3.36
N CYS A 319 -6.25 -12.28 3.68
CA CYS A 319 -7.52 -12.62 3.03
C CYS A 319 -8.63 -11.60 3.34
N ILE A 320 -8.75 -11.18 4.60
CA ILE A 320 -9.76 -10.21 5.03
C ILE A 320 -9.53 -8.85 4.34
N VAL A 321 -8.29 -8.35 4.33
CA VAL A 321 -7.94 -7.09 3.68
C VAL A 321 -8.23 -7.11 2.17
N ASN A 322 -8.01 -8.25 1.52
CA ASN A 322 -8.24 -8.43 0.09
C ASN A 322 -9.64 -8.99 -0.24
N SER A 323 -10.58 -8.93 0.70
CA SER A 323 -11.95 -9.37 0.43
C SER A 323 -12.60 -8.53 -0.67
N GLU A 324 -13.29 -9.21 -1.59
CA GLU A 324 -14.12 -8.54 -2.57
C GLU A 324 -15.31 -7.86 -1.89
N HIS A 325 -15.86 -6.83 -2.54
CA HIS A 325 -17.06 -6.18 -2.03
C HIS A 325 -18.24 -7.16 -2.07
N ASP A 326 -18.96 -7.23 -0.96
CA ASP A 326 -20.23 -7.94 -0.90
C ASP A 326 -21.25 -7.30 -1.84
N PRO A 327 -22.23 -8.08 -2.34
CA PRO A 327 -23.30 -7.52 -3.14
C PRO A 327 -24.09 -6.51 -2.32
N LYS A 328 -24.48 -5.42 -2.96
CA LYS A 328 -25.41 -4.45 -2.37
C LYS A 328 -26.70 -5.18 -1.95
N PRO A 329 -27.20 -4.99 -0.70
CA PRO A 329 -28.42 -5.62 -0.23
C PRO A 329 -29.62 -5.36 -1.14
N GLU A 330 -30.46 -6.38 -1.31
CA GLU A 330 -31.65 -6.29 -2.16
C GLU A 330 -32.62 -5.20 -1.66
N GLY A 331 -33.23 -4.47 -2.59
CA GLY A 331 -34.13 -3.36 -2.26
C GLY A 331 -33.44 -2.07 -1.81
N MET A 332 -32.11 -2.03 -1.66
CA MET A 332 -31.38 -0.81 -1.29
C MET A 332 -31.35 0.20 -2.45
N SER A 333 -32.04 1.33 -2.26
CA SER A 333 -32.02 2.48 -3.19
C SER A 333 -30.58 2.94 -3.44
N GLU A 334 -30.28 3.36 -4.68
CA GLU A 334 -29.00 3.97 -5.01
C GLU A 334 -28.78 5.34 -4.37
N GLN A 335 -29.88 6.05 -4.08
CA GLN A 335 -29.83 7.36 -3.48
C GLN A 335 -29.89 7.27 -1.96
N VAL A 336 -29.32 8.27 -1.30
CA VAL A 336 -29.32 8.44 0.15
C VAL A 336 -30.24 9.60 0.55
N ARG A 337 -31.43 9.69 -0.08
CA ARG A 337 -32.37 10.82 0.07
C ARG A 337 -32.80 11.10 1.51
N GLN A 338 -32.75 10.10 2.40
CA GLN A 338 -33.00 10.27 3.84
C GLN A 338 -32.05 11.28 4.53
N PHE A 339 -30.90 11.59 3.93
CA PHE A 339 -29.95 12.59 4.41
C PHE A 339 -30.19 13.98 3.81
N ILE A 340 -31.27 14.16 3.05
CA ILE A 340 -31.66 15.45 2.44
C ILE A 340 -33.12 15.76 2.75
N ASP A 341 -34.00 14.79 2.50
CA ASP A 341 -35.46 14.98 2.55
C ASP A 341 -36.05 14.91 3.97
N ASP A 342 -35.32 14.32 4.92
CA ASP A 342 -35.77 14.25 6.31
C ASP A 342 -35.62 15.63 6.97
N LYS A 343 -36.74 16.16 7.47
CA LYS A 343 -36.78 17.48 8.11
C LYS A 343 -35.95 17.55 9.40
N GLU A 344 -35.64 16.40 9.99
CA GLU A 344 -34.82 16.30 11.21
C GLU A 344 -33.30 16.22 10.91
N VAL A 345 -32.85 16.26 9.65
CA VAL A 345 -31.42 16.16 9.28
C VAL A 345 -30.56 17.13 10.08
N CYS A 346 -30.96 18.40 10.16
CA CYS A 346 -30.19 19.43 10.86
C CYS A 346 -30.19 19.24 12.38
N ASP A 347 -31.31 18.79 12.96
CA ASP A 347 -31.40 18.51 14.39
C ASP A 347 -30.55 17.29 14.76
N LYS A 348 -30.58 16.23 13.95
CA LYS A 348 -29.74 15.03 14.10
C LYS A 348 -28.26 15.36 13.96
N TYR A 349 -27.88 16.11 12.93
CA TYR A 349 -26.49 16.56 12.77
C TYR A 349 -26.01 17.40 13.95
N LYS A 350 -26.84 18.32 14.45
CA LYS A 350 -26.52 19.14 15.64
C LYS A 350 -26.36 18.30 16.91
N ALA A 351 -27.15 17.25 17.07
CA ALA A 351 -27.12 16.37 18.25
C ALA A 351 -25.96 15.36 18.21
N GLU A 352 -25.67 14.80 17.04
CA GLU A 352 -24.79 13.64 16.89
C GLU A 352 -23.42 13.96 16.25
N GLY A 353 -23.30 15.10 15.55
CA GLY A 353 -22.04 15.57 14.96
C GLY A 353 -21.37 14.52 14.05
N ASP A 354 -20.16 14.13 14.40
CA ASP A 354 -19.35 13.15 13.64
C ASP A 354 -20.07 11.79 13.48
N ALA A 355 -20.87 11.34 14.46
CA ALA A 355 -21.60 10.08 14.36
C ALA A 355 -22.66 10.09 13.24
N TYR A 356 -23.27 11.25 13.00
CA TYR A 356 -24.21 11.44 11.89
C TYR A 356 -23.49 11.40 10.52
N ILE A 357 -22.30 12.00 10.43
CA ILE A 357 -21.46 11.96 9.23
C ILE A 357 -20.94 10.54 8.95
N ASN A 358 -20.63 9.76 10.00
CA ASN A 358 -20.27 8.35 9.85
C ASN A 358 -21.44 7.53 9.29
N SER A 359 -22.66 7.79 9.75
CA SER A 359 -23.88 7.16 9.21
C SER A 359 -24.10 7.48 7.74
N PHE A 360 -23.90 8.75 7.34
CA PHE A 360 -23.91 9.13 5.93
C PHE A 360 -22.83 8.40 5.13
N THR A 361 -21.60 8.38 5.62
CA THR A 361 -20.45 7.75 4.97
C THR A 361 -20.71 6.26 4.70
N CYS A 362 -21.21 5.53 5.71
CA CYS A 362 -21.52 4.11 5.55
C CYS A 362 -22.70 3.88 4.62
N ALA A 363 -23.78 4.67 4.74
CA ALA A 363 -24.91 4.56 3.83
C ALA A 363 -24.51 4.84 2.37
N TYR A 364 -23.66 5.85 2.14
CA TYR A 364 -23.18 6.19 0.81
C TYR A 364 -22.24 5.12 0.25
N GLY A 365 -21.26 4.67 1.04
CA GLY A 365 -20.32 3.61 0.66
C GLY A 365 -20.99 2.28 0.32
N ALA A 366 -21.95 1.85 1.14
CA ALA A 366 -22.73 0.61 0.94
C ALA A 366 -23.46 0.58 -0.41
N ARG A 367 -23.82 1.75 -0.97
CA ARG A 367 -24.53 1.88 -2.26
C ARG A 367 -23.60 2.06 -3.45
N ARG A 368 -22.31 2.32 -3.20
CA ARG A 368 -21.33 2.76 -4.22
C ARG A 368 -20.08 1.89 -4.21
N GLY A 369 -20.28 0.56 -4.32
CA GLY A 369 -19.20 -0.42 -4.45
C GLY A 369 -18.22 -0.16 -5.61
N HIS A 370 -18.64 0.64 -6.61
CA HIS A 370 -17.84 1.01 -7.78
C HIS A 370 -17.06 2.33 -7.63
N PHE A 371 -17.03 2.95 -6.44
CA PHE A 371 -16.33 4.21 -6.20
C PHE A 371 -14.98 4.06 -5.46
N SER A 372 -14.20 5.13 -5.54
CA SER A 372 -13.14 5.51 -4.59
C SER A 372 -13.50 5.38 -3.11
N SER A 373 -12.66 4.84 -2.21
CA SER A 373 -12.75 5.24 -0.79
C SER A 373 -12.54 6.75 -0.67
N GLN A 374 -11.59 7.30 -1.43
CA GLN A 374 -11.35 8.74 -1.56
C GLN A 374 -12.56 9.48 -2.13
N LEU A 375 -13.21 8.98 -3.18
CA LEU A 375 -14.44 9.60 -3.71
C LEU A 375 -15.61 9.55 -2.70
N ILE A 376 -15.75 8.47 -1.94
CA ILE A 376 -16.74 8.39 -0.84
C ILE A 376 -16.41 9.45 0.23
N LEU A 377 -15.14 9.59 0.61
CA LEU A 377 -14.71 10.62 1.55
C LEU A 377 -14.95 12.04 1.04
N LYS A 378 -14.69 12.30 -0.25
CA LYS A 378 -14.98 13.58 -0.88
C LYS A 378 -16.47 13.91 -0.80
N ALA A 379 -17.33 12.92 -1.04
CA ALA A 379 -18.78 13.07 -0.88
C ALA A 379 -19.17 13.33 0.58
N SER A 380 -18.63 12.59 1.55
CA SER A 380 -18.90 12.78 2.98
C SER A 380 -18.46 14.15 3.50
N ASN A 381 -17.26 14.60 3.16
CA ASN A 381 -16.77 15.92 3.55
C ASN A 381 -17.55 17.04 2.85
N GLY A 382 -17.88 16.86 1.57
CA GLY A 382 -18.75 17.80 0.85
C GLY A 382 -20.13 17.91 1.48
N TYR A 383 -20.72 16.79 1.90
CA TYR A 383 -21.98 16.75 2.62
C TYR A 383 -21.90 17.44 3.99
N GLU A 384 -20.83 17.22 4.77
CA GLU A 384 -20.65 17.93 6.05
C GLU A 384 -20.56 19.45 5.84
N LYS A 385 -19.82 19.92 4.82
CA LYS A 385 -19.77 21.35 4.47
C LYS A 385 -21.16 21.88 4.08
N LEU A 386 -21.90 21.13 3.27
CA LEU A 386 -23.25 21.46 2.87
C LEU A 386 -24.21 21.57 4.07
N LEU A 387 -24.11 20.66 5.05
CA LEU A 387 -24.88 20.75 6.29
C LEU A 387 -24.58 22.04 7.07
N LYS A 388 -23.30 22.40 7.20
CA LYS A 388 -22.88 23.65 7.88
C LYS A 388 -23.41 24.90 7.17
N GLU A 389 -23.50 24.87 5.84
CA GLU A 389 -23.98 25.98 5.03
C GLU A 389 -25.52 26.06 4.96
N CYS A 390 -26.21 24.92 4.90
CA CYS A 390 -27.65 24.85 4.66
C CYS A 390 -28.50 24.82 5.93
N CYS A 391 -28.05 24.18 7.01
CA CYS A 391 -28.83 24.08 8.24
C CYS A 391 -29.18 25.43 8.92
N PRO A 392 -28.38 26.50 8.76
CA PRO A 392 -28.76 27.83 9.24
C PRO A 392 -29.81 28.57 8.37
N GLN A 393 -30.15 28.06 7.18
CA GLN A 393 -31.04 28.75 6.23
C GLN A 393 -32.52 28.46 6.49
N GLU A 394 -33.41 29.26 5.90
CA GLU A 394 -34.87 29.10 6.05
C GLU A 394 -35.39 27.79 5.45
N ASP A 395 -34.80 27.33 4.33
CA ASP A 395 -35.12 26.06 3.69
C ASP A 395 -33.85 25.19 3.51
N PRO A 396 -33.46 24.42 4.54
CA PRO A 396 -32.29 23.54 4.48
C PRO A 396 -32.43 22.44 3.42
N VAL A 397 -33.65 21.96 3.15
CA VAL A 397 -33.88 20.85 2.21
C VAL A 397 -33.64 21.32 0.78
N GLU A 398 -34.19 22.48 0.39
CA GLU A 398 -33.93 23.06 -0.94
C GLU A 398 -32.44 23.38 -1.12
N CYS A 399 -31.79 23.92 -0.08
CA CYS A 399 -30.36 24.20 -0.09
C CYS A 399 -29.52 22.93 -0.32
N MET A 400 -29.77 21.85 0.43
CA MET A 400 -29.04 20.59 0.29
C MET A 400 -29.29 19.90 -1.05
N GLY A 401 -30.49 20.04 -1.63
CA GLY A 401 -30.81 19.51 -2.95
C GLY A 401 -29.89 20.04 -4.07
N LYS A 402 -29.38 21.28 -3.95
CA LYS A 402 -28.43 21.87 -4.91
C LYS A 402 -27.05 21.19 -4.83
N GLY A 403 -26.60 20.83 -3.62
CA GLY A 403 -25.33 20.13 -3.42
C GLY A 403 -25.31 18.71 -4.00
N GLU A 404 -26.47 18.01 -4.01
CA GLU A 404 -26.58 16.69 -4.67
C GLU A 404 -26.28 16.78 -6.17
N GLU A 405 -26.76 17.83 -6.84
CA GLU A 405 -26.53 18.04 -8.27
C GLU A 405 -25.07 18.39 -8.59
N GLU A 406 -24.38 19.12 -7.72
CA GLU A 406 -22.95 19.38 -7.85
C GLU A 406 -22.12 18.11 -7.67
N LEU A 407 -22.46 17.27 -6.69
CA LEU A 407 -21.80 15.99 -6.49
C LEU A 407 -21.98 15.07 -7.70
N LYS A 408 -23.19 15.00 -8.29
CA LYS A 408 -23.45 14.24 -9.53
C LYS A 408 -22.56 14.72 -10.68
N LYS A 409 -22.40 16.04 -10.85
CA LYS A 409 -21.52 16.61 -11.89
C LYS A 409 -20.06 16.21 -11.66
N ALA A 410 -19.55 16.33 -10.43
CA ALA A 410 -18.18 15.95 -10.11
C ALA A 410 -17.89 14.46 -10.38
N ILE A 411 -18.83 13.58 -10.01
CA ILE A 411 -18.75 12.14 -10.30
C ILE A 411 -18.73 11.88 -11.81
N ALA A 412 -19.58 12.56 -12.59
CA ALA A 412 -19.62 12.40 -14.04
C ALA A 412 -18.31 12.82 -14.71
N VAL A 413 -17.68 13.91 -14.23
CA VAL A 413 -16.36 14.35 -14.70
C VAL A 413 -15.30 13.29 -14.41
N ALA A 414 -15.26 12.74 -13.19
CA ALA A 414 -14.30 11.72 -12.80
C ALA A 414 -14.44 10.43 -13.63
N LYS A 415 -15.68 9.95 -13.84
CA LYS A 415 -15.95 8.78 -14.71
C LYS A 415 -15.54 9.02 -16.17
N THR A 416 -15.83 10.21 -16.69
CA THR A 416 -15.47 10.58 -18.06
C THR A 416 -13.95 10.57 -18.24
N LEU A 417 -13.22 11.15 -17.29
CA LEU A 417 -11.76 11.18 -17.31
C LEU A 417 -11.17 9.76 -17.26
N GLN A 418 -11.70 8.87 -16.42
CA GLN A 418 -11.27 7.47 -16.43
C GLN A 418 -11.47 6.83 -17.80
N LYS A 419 -12.66 6.98 -18.37
CA LYS A 419 -12.99 6.41 -19.68
C LYS A 419 -12.02 6.91 -20.76
N VAL A 420 -11.75 8.22 -20.80
CA VAL A 420 -10.79 8.81 -21.74
C VAL A 420 -9.40 8.19 -21.62
N ASN A 421 -8.93 7.91 -20.40
CA ASN A 421 -7.61 7.28 -20.20
C ASN A 421 -7.60 5.82 -20.62
N CYS A 422 -8.64 5.04 -20.31
CA CYS A 422 -8.73 3.64 -20.74
C CYS A 422 -8.92 3.51 -22.26
N ASP A 423 -9.77 4.34 -22.87
CA ASP A 423 -9.97 4.38 -24.32
C ASP A 423 -8.65 4.77 -25.04
N ALA A 424 -7.87 5.69 -24.48
CA ALA A 424 -6.55 6.04 -25.02
C ALA A 424 -5.57 4.86 -24.94
N LEU A 425 -5.52 4.14 -23.82
CA LEU A 425 -4.68 2.95 -23.67
C LEU A 425 -5.06 1.86 -24.68
N ASP A 426 -6.35 1.58 -24.83
CA ASP A 426 -6.85 0.55 -25.75
C ASP A 426 -6.57 0.91 -27.22
N LYS A 427 -6.74 2.18 -27.59
CA LYS A 427 -6.54 2.66 -28.96
C LYS A 427 -5.07 2.78 -29.35
N GLU A 428 -4.25 3.34 -28.47
CA GLU A 428 -2.86 3.70 -28.77
C GLU A 428 -1.86 2.60 -28.38
N GLY A 429 -2.24 1.72 -27.46
CA GLY A 429 -1.37 0.72 -26.88
C GLY A 429 -0.46 1.27 -25.78
N SER A 430 0.12 0.35 -25.02
CA SER A 430 0.86 0.62 -23.78
C SER A 430 1.98 1.67 -23.90
N TYR A 431 2.83 1.53 -24.91
CA TYR A 431 3.97 2.43 -25.13
C TYR A 431 3.52 3.85 -25.47
N TYR A 432 2.58 4.03 -26.39
CA TYR A 432 2.12 5.36 -26.80
C TYR A 432 1.25 6.03 -25.74
N TYR A 433 0.49 5.25 -24.97
CA TYR A 433 -0.17 5.76 -23.78
C TYR A 433 0.84 6.36 -22.77
N GLN A 434 2.02 5.73 -22.61
CA GLN A 434 3.10 6.31 -21.81
C GLN A 434 3.59 7.64 -22.36
N ASN A 435 3.73 7.76 -23.69
CA ASN A 435 4.15 9.00 -24.33
C ASN A 435 3.21 10.16 -23.95
N ARG A 436 1.89 9.92 -23.92
CA ARG A 436 0.92 10.94 -23.47
C ARG A 436 1.16 11.36 -22.02
N LEU A 437 1.40 10.39 -21.14
CA LEU A 437 1.69 10.63 -19.72
C LEU A 437 2.98 11.43 -19.56
N ILE A 438 4.03 11.08 -20.33
CA ILE A 438 5.32 11.78 -20.31
C ILE A 438 5.12 13.25 -20.67
N LEU A 439 4.43 13.55 -21.78
CA LEU A 439 4.16 14.93 -22.17
C LEU A 439 3.39 15.68 -21.08
N LYS A 440 2.30 15.10 -20.57
CA LYS A 440 1.47 15.74 -19.55
C LYS A 440 2.27 16.06 -18.28
N TYR A 441 2.97 15.08 -17.72
CA TYR A 441 3.67 15.26 -16.46
C TYR A 441 5.01 15.98 -16.60
N PHE A 442 5.63 15.97 -17.79
CA PHE A 442 6.72 16.88 -18.12
C PHE A 442 6.25 18.34 -18.05
N ASN A 443 5.14 18.67 -18.71
CA ASN A 443 4.61 20.04 -18.70
C ASN A 443 4.24 20.50 -17.28
N ASN A 444 3.73 19.59 -16.45
CA ASN A 444 3.35 19.91 -15.08
C ASN A 444 4.55 20.02 -14.12
N MET A 445 5.59 19.21 -14.34
CA MET A 445 6.75 19.07 -13.45
C MET A 445 8.07 18.97 -14.26
N PRO A 446 8.41 20.02 -15.03
CA PRO A 446 9.50 20.00 -16.01
C PRO A 446 10.90 19.90 -15.39
N ARG A 447 11.01 20.17 -14.08
CA ARG A 447 12.25 20.07 -13.29
C ARG A 447 12.54 18.65 -12.80
N LEU A 448 11.62 17.70 -13.02
CA LEU A 448 11.87 16.31 -12.64
C LEU A 448 13.08 15.73 -13.41
N PRO A 449 13.97 15.00 -12.73
CA PRO A 449 14.97 14.18 -13.40
C PRO A 449 14.33 13.21 -14.39
N THR A 450 15.04 12.86 -15.48
CA THR A 450 14.49 12.00 -16.54
C THR A 450 14.03 10.66 -15.98
N GLU A 451 14.90 10.04 -15.18
CA GLU A 451 14.63 8.74 -14.57
C GLU A 451 13.41 8.79 -13.64
N THR A 452 13.22 9.88 -12.90
CA THR A 452 12.06 10.05 -12.02
C THR A 452 10.76 10.23 -12.81
N LEU A 453 10.78 11.00 -13.91
CA LEU A 453 9.61 11.14 -14.79
C LEU A 453 9.28 9.80 -15.49
N LEU A 454 10.28 9.04 -15.92
CA LEU A 454 10.09 7.71 -16.49
C LEU A 454 9.53 6.73 -15.47
N GLU A 455 10.09 6.66 -14.27
CA GLU A 455 9.58 5.83 -13.18
C GLU A 455 8.10 6.14 -12.91
N LEU A 456 7.77 7.43 -12.77
CA LEU A 456 6.41 7.91 -12.52
C LEU A 456 5.44 7.46 -13.62
N THR A 457 5.76 7.77 -14.87
CA THR A 457 4.88 7.49 -16.02
C THR A 457 4.78 6.00 -16.34
N THR A 458 5.86 5.23 -16.15
CA THR A 458 5.84 3.76 -16.23
C THR A 458 4.91 3.16 -15.18
N ARG A 459 4.94 3.66 -13.93
CA ARG A 459 4.05 3.18 -12.87
C ARG A 459 2.58 3.54 -13.16
N MET A 460 2.30 4.75 -13.63
CA MET A 460 0.96 5.16 -14.08
C MET A 460 0.44 4.31 -15.24
N ARG A 461 1.28 4.01 -16.23
CA ARG A 461 0.96 3.08 -17.32
C ARG A 461 0.59 1.70 -16.78
N LYS A 462 1.42 1.13 -15.91
CA LYS A 462 1.16 -0.20 -15.32
C LYS A 462 -0.14 -0.24 -14.49
N ILE A 463 -0.48 0.86 -13.81
CA ILE A 463 -1.78 1.00 -13.14
C ILE A 463 -2.92 0.96 -14.17
N ALA A 464 -2.83 1.73 -15.25
CA ALA A 464 -3.85 1.73 -16.31
C ALA A 464 -3.98 0.34 -16.98
N GLU A 465 -2.88 -0.31 -17.33
CA GLU A 465 -2.88 -1.66 -17.92
C GLU A 465 -3.55 -2.71 -17.03
N ARG A 466 -3.38 -2.59 -15.72
CA ARG A 466 -4.03 -3.47 -14.74
C ARG A 466 -5.51 -3.13 -14.61
N CYS A 467 -5.83 -1.87 -14.40
CA CYS A 467 -7.17 -1.45 -13.98
C CYS A 467 -8.17 -1.36 -15.13
N CYS A 468 -7.76 -0.89 -16.32
CA CYS A 468 -8.67 -0.73 -17.47
C CYS A 468 -9.21 -2.07 -18.01
N LYS A 469 -8.49 -3.18 -17.75
CA LYS A 469 -8.93 -4.54 -18.12
C LYS A 469 -9.93 -5.15 -17.15
N MET A 470 -10.21 -4.49 -16.03
CA MET A 470 -11.20 -4.95 -15.06
C MET A 470 -12.62 -4.60 -15.52
N THR A 471 -13.63 -5.15 -14.84
CA THR A 471 -15.03 -4.77 -15.04
C THR A 471 -15.24 -3.29 -14.71
N GLU A 472 -16.22 -2.64 -15.33
CA GLU A 472 -16.53 -1.21 -15.12
C GLU A 472 -16.64 -0.83 -13.64
N GLU A 473 -17.22 -1.71 -12.83
CA GLU A 473 -17.34 -1.53 -11.37
C GLU A 473 -16.01 -1.53 -10.62
N LYS A 474 -15.00 -2.25 -11.12
CA LYS A 474 -13.67 -2.38 -10.48
C LYS A 474 -12.64 -1.42 -11.06
N GLN A 475 -12.88 -0.89 -12.27
CA GLN A 475 -11.96 0.03 -12.95
C GLN A 475 -11.66 1.27 -12.11
N PHE A 476 -12.69 2.01 -11.68
CA PHE A 476 -12.56 3.26 -10.94
C PHE A 476 -11.78 3.09 -9.61
N PRO A 477 -12.19 2.20 -8.69
CA PRO A 477 -11.47 2.01 -7.44
C PRO A 477 -10.04 1.49 -7.63
N CYS A 478 -9.80 0.63 -8.63
CA CYS A 478 -8.44 0.16 -8.93
C CYS A 478 -7.53 1.34 -9.35
N GLY A 479 -8.01 2.16 -10.29
CA GLY A 479 -7.24 3.29 -10.81
C GLY A 479 -6.95 4.35 -9.75
N GLU A 480 -7.98 4.75 -8.99
CA GLU A 480 -7.83 5.79 -7.96
C GLU A 480 -6.91 5.32 -6.81
N MET A 481 -7.05 4.09 -6.32
CA MET A 481 -6.15 3.55 -5.29
C MET A 481 -4.71 3.47 -5.79
N GLY A 482 -4.48 2.95 -7.01
CA GLY A 482 -3.15 2.85 -7.59
C GLY A 482 -2.47 4.22 -7.74
N LEU A 483 -3.21 5.22 -8.21
CA LEU A 483 -2.71 6.60 -8.33
C LEU A 483 -2.48 7.23 -6.96
N SER A 484 -3.37 7.02 -5.99
CA SER A 484 -3.23 7.53 -4.63
C SER A 484 -1.95 7.04 -3.94
N MET A 485 -1.65 5.73 -4.07
CA MET A 485 -0.40 5.16 -3.56
C MET A 485 0.85 5.81 -4.18
N LEU A 486 0.83 6.00 -5.50
CA LEU A 486 1.93 6.59 -6.26
C LEU A 486 2.14 8.07 -5.93
N ILE A 487 1.05 8.84 -5.88
CA ILE A 487 1.10 10.27 -5.57
C ILE A 487 1.54 10.50 -4.12
N SER A 488 1.06 9.69 -3.17
CA SER A 488 1.49 9.79 -1.77
C SER A 488 3.01 9.58 -1.65
N GLU A 489 3.57 8.61 -2.38
CA GLU A 489 5.02 8.40 -2.42
C GLU A 489 5.77 9.60 -3.01
N MET A 490 5.25 10.21 -4.09
CA MET A 490 5.81 11.45 -4.62
C MET A 490 5.77 12.59 -3.61
N CYS A 491 4.68 12.76 -2.88
CA CYS A 491 4.55 13.81 -1.86
C CYS A 491 5.54 13.64 -0.71
N GLN A 492 5.84 12.40 -0.32
CA GLN A 492 6.90 12.13 0.65
C GLN A 492 8.29 12.52 0.11
N ARG A 493 8.56 12.32 -1.19
CA ARG A 493 9.81 12.77 -1.83
C ARG A 493 9.88 14.30 -1.93
N GLU A 494 8.76 14.96 -2.22
CA GLU A 494 8.61 16.43 -2.29
C GLU A 494 9.04 17.12 -0.99
N GLU A 495 8.75 16.52 0.18
CA GLU A 495 9.17 17.07 1.49
C GLU A 495 10.69 17.21 1.62
N LYS A 496 11.45 16.29 1.03
CA LYS A 496 12.92 16.28 1.08
C LYS A 496 13.55 16.98 -0.12
N HIS A 497 12.90 16.88 -1.28
CA HIS A 497 13.38 17.40 -2.57
C HIS A 497 12.25 18.12 -3.29
N PRO A 498 11.99 19.40 -2.99
CA PRO A 498 10.89 20.14 -3.58
C PRO A 498 10.98 20.27 -5.11
N ILE A 499 9.90 19.96 -5.81
CA ILE A 499 9.79 19.97 -7.28
C ILE A 499 9.33 21.36 -7.74
N ASN A 500 8.11 21.76 -7.35
CA ASN A 500 7.54 23.08 -7.59
C ASN A 500 6.37 23.40 -6.65
N SER A 501 5.94 24.66 -6.64
CA SER A 501 4.88 25.15 -5.74
C SER A 501 3.51 24.52 -5.99
N LYS A 502 3.24 24.04 -7.22
CA LYS A 502 1.97 23.39 -7.58
C LYS A 502 1.92 21.96 -7.02
N VAL A 503 3.02 21.21 -7.14
CA VAL A 503 3.17 19.89 -6.50
C VAL A 503 3.03 20.04 -4.99
N LYS A 504 3.74 21.00 -4.39
CA LYS A 504 3.59 21.30 -2.95
C LYS A 504 2.14 21.58 -2.57
N LYS A 505 1.43 22.41 -3.33
CA LYS A 505 0.00 22.71 -3.10
C LYS A 505 -0.86 21.44 -3.15
N CYS A 506 -0.66 20.57 -4.13
CA CYS A 506 -1.43 19.32 -4.22
C CYS A 506 -1.07 18.32 -3.12
N CYS A 507 0.19 18.28 -2.69
CA CYS A 507 0.60 17.43 -1.59
C CYS A 507 0.06 17.92 -0.24
N THR A 508 0.04 19.23 0.03
CA THR A 508 -0.44 19.75 1.31
C THR A 508 -1.96 20.02 1.35
N GLY A 509 -2.69 19.65 0.30
CA GLY A 509 -4.15 19.80 0.21
C GLY A 509 -4.89 18.71 0.97
N ASP A 510 -6.21 18.60 0.76
CA ASP A 510 -7.01 17.54 1.38
C ASP A 510 -6.72 16.17 0.74
N TYR A 511 -6.60 15.11 1.55
CA TYR A 511 -6.30 13.74 1.09
C TYR A 511 -7.24 13.26 -0.03
N PHE A 512 -8.54 13.52 0.09
CA PHE A 512 -9.55 13.08 -0.87
C PHE A 512 -9.61 13.91 -2.16
N ASP A 513 -8.89 15.05 -2.22
CA ASP A 513 -8.75 15.87 -3.42
C ASP A 513 -7.37 15.71 -4.10
N GLN A 514 -6.46 14.96 -3.49
CA GLN A 514 -5.06 14.85 -3.93
C GLN A 514 -4.95 14.34 -5.38
N THR A 515 -5.62 13.24 -5.72
CA THR A 515 -5.61 12.65 -7.08
C THR A 515 -6.19 13.61 -8.13
N THR A 516 -7.26 14.31 -7.78
CA THR A 516 -7.90 15.33 -8.63
C THR A 516 -6.95 16.51 -8.85
N CYS A 517 -6.33 17.02 -7.78
CA CYS A 517 -5.38 18.14 -7.85
C CYS A 517 -4.20 17.85 -8.79
N PHE A 518 -3.58 16.67 -8.67
CA PHE A 518 -2.50 16.28 -9.57
C PHE A 518 -2.94 16.11 -11.02
N THR A 519 -4.18 15.66 -11.23
CA THR A 519 -4.72 15.43 -12.56
C THR A 519 -5.06 16.74 -13.29
N GLU A 520 -5.53 17.74 -12.54
CA GLU A 520 -5.90 19.08 -13.02
C GLU A 520 -4.74 20.09 -12.93
N MET A 521 -3.58 19.67 -12.42
CA MET A 521 -2.41 20.51 -12.31
C MET A 521 -2.03 21.11 -13.66
N SER A 522 -1.92 22.44 -13.70
CA SER A 522 -1.59 23.21 -14.90
C SER A 522 -0.08 23.23 -15.17
N HIS A 523 0.28 23.51 -16.43
CA HIS A 523 1.67 23.57 -16.90
C HIS A 523 2.53 24.52 -16.07
N ASP A 524 3.73 24.10 -15.69
CA ASP A 524 4.72 24.97 -15.05
C ASP A 524 5.49 25.73 -16.14
N GLU A 525 5.25 27.03 -16.23
CA GLU A 525 5.86 27.90 -17.24
C GLU A 525 7.33 28.21 -16.95
N ASN A 526 7.85 27.83 -15.77
CA ASN A 526 9.21 28.15 -15.34
C ASN A 526 10.23 27.10 -15.80
N VAL A 527 10.29 26.84 -17.10
CA VAL A 527 11.25 25.92 -17.74
C VAL A 527 12.28 26.71 -18.53
N VAL A 528 13.55 26.43 -18.26
CA VAL A 528 14.65 26.93 -19.09
C VAL A 528 14.94 25.84 -20.14
N PRO A 529 14.74 26.12 -21.44
CA PRO A 529 15.08 25.17 -22.49
C PRO A 529 16.58 24.83 -22.45
N VAL A 530 16.90 23.56 -22.67
CA VAL A 530 18.30 23.11 -22.85
C VAL A 530 18.63 23.13 -24.35
N PRO A 531 19.84 23.53 -24.78
CA PRO A 531 20.20 23.45 -26.19
C PRO A 531 20.05 22.04 -26.75
N LEU A 532 19.42 21.91 -27.91
CA LEU A 532 19.35 20.65 -28.64
C LEU A 532 20.77 20.26 -29.07
N THR A 533 21.25 19.09 -28.64
CA THR A 533 22.58 18.58 -29.01
C THR A 533 22.46 17.20 -29.64
N PRO A 534 23.36 16.82 -30.56
CA PRO A 534 23.36 15.48 -31.15
C PRO A 534 23.46 14.35 -30.13
N ASP A 535 24.07 14.64 -28.96
CA ASP A 535 24.24 13.70 -27.86
C ASP A 535 22.93 13.34 -27.15
N MET A 536 21.89 14.16 -27.27
CA MET A 536 20.55 13.88 -26.72
C MET A 536 19.85 12.71 -27.40
N PHE A 537 20.35 12.29 -28.57
CA PHE A 537 19.91 11.12 -29.33
C PHE A 537 20.94 10.00 -29.31
N GLN A 538 21.82 9.94 -28.30
CA GLN A 538 22.73 8.81 -28.16
C GLN A 538 21.94 7.51 -28.04
N THR A 539 22.16 6.63 -29.01
CA THR A 539 21.47 5.36 -29.17
C THR A 539 22.34 4.27 -28.57
N HIS A 540 21.85 3.59 -27.53
CA HIS A 540 22.45 2.32 -27.10
C HIS A 540 22.05 1.20 -28.08
N ALA A 541 22.87 0.17 -28.20
CA ALA A 541 22.80 -0.92 -29.19
C ALA A 541 21.44 -1.65 -29.30
N ASN A 542 20.50 -1.45 -28.38
CA ASN A 542 19.32 -2.30 -28.23
C ASN A 542 17.96 -1.62 -28.50
N LEU A 543 17.93 -0.49 -29.22
CA LEU A 543 16.68 0.24 -29.52
C LEU A 543 15.65 -0.56 -30.35
N CYS A 544 16.07 -1.65 -30.98
CA CYS A 544 15.22 -2.54 -31.75
C CYS A 544 14.53 -3.63 -30.92
N SER A 545 14.89 -3.76 -29.65
CA SER A 545 14.26 -4.74 -28.75
C SER A 545 12.94 -4.23 -28.18
N ASP A 546 12.08 -5.20 -27.84
CA ASP A 546 10.86 -4.99 -27.07
C ASP A 546 11.08 -5.00 -25.54
N SER A 547 12.35 -5.09 -25.10
CA SER A 547 12.71 -4.99 -23.68
C SER A 547 12.29 -3.66 -23.07
N ASP A 548 12.06 -3.66 -21.76
CA ASP A 548 11.73 -2.44 -21.02
C ASP A 548 12.89 -1.43 -21.11
N ASP A 549 14.15 -1.86 -21.07
CA ASP A 549 15.31 -0.98 -21.24
C ASP A 549 15.31 -0.25 -22.59
N ALA A 550 14.98 -0.96 -23.67
CA ALA A 550 14.89 -0.37 -25.00
C ALA A 550 13.73 0.63 -25.10
N LYS A 551 12.59 0.34 -24.46
CA LYS A 551 11.47 1.29 -24.35
C LYS A 551 11.86 2.54 -23.57
N ASP A 552 12.57 2.37 -22.46
CA ASP A 552 13.04 3.47 -21.63
C ASP A 552 14.03 4.36 -22.39
N ASP A 553 14.99 3.78 -23.13
CA ASP A 553 15.90 4.56 -23.97
C ASP A 553 15.16 5.38 -25.03
N ARG A 554 14.14 4.81 -25.67
CA ARG A 554 13.29 5.57 -26.62
C ARG A 554 12.54 6.70 -25.93
N HIS A 555 12.01 6.49 -24.72
CA HIS A 555 11.36 7.55 -23.94
C HIS A 555 12.36 8.63 -23.47
N LYS A 556 13.60 8.29 -23.14
CA LYS A 556 14.65 9.26 -22.75
C LYS A 556 14.92 10.25 -23.88
N MET A 557 14.93 9.79 -25.13
CA MET A 557 15.06 10.67 -26.31
C MET A 557 13.89 11.64 -26.41
N LEU A 558 12.65 11.16 -26.22
CA LEU A 558 11.46 12.01 -26.23
C LEU A 558 11.48 13.05 -25.10
N ILE A 559 11.95 12.69 -23.90
CA ILE A 559 12.11 13.62 -22.78
C ILE A 559 13.19 14.66 -23.05
N ALA A 560 14.32 14.26 -23.68
CA ALA A 560 15.37 15.20 -24.04
C ALA A 560 14.87 16.25 -25.04
N LEU A 561 14.04 15.85 -26.01
CA LEU A 561 13.34 16.73 -26.92
C LEU A 561 12.40 17.70 -26.21
N LEU A 562 11.62 17.22 -25.22
CA LEU A 562 10.76 18.08 -24.40
C LEU A 562 11.57 19.10 -23.60
N ARG A 563 12.77 18.74 -23.12
CA ARG A 563 13.67 19.71 -22.47
C ARG A 563 14.25 20.74 -23.42
N ALA A 564 14.48 20.37 -24.68
CA ALA A 564 14.90 21.32 -25.70
C ALA A 564 13.76 22.25 -26.14
N HIS A 565 12.52 21.74 -26.15
CA HIS A 565 11.33 22.49 -26.54
C HIS A 565 10.18 22.30 -25.53
N PRO A 566 10.22 22.98 -24.37
CA PRO A 566 9.26 22.78 -23.28
C PRO A 566 7.80 23.14 -23.62
N ASN A 567 7.59 23.95 -24.66
CA ASN A 567 6.25 24.39 -25.10
C ASN A 567 5.69 23.53 -26.25
N MET A 568 6.22 22.32 -26.44
CA MET A 568 5.78 21.40 -27.50
C MET A 568 4.30 21.06 -27.33
N LYS A 569 3.51 21.27 -28.39
CA LYS A 569 2.08 20.91 -28.40
C LYS A 569 1.90 19.41 -28.58
N MET A 570 0.79 18.86 -28.10
CA MET A 570 0.43 17.43 -28.27
C MET A 570 0.56 16.97 -29.72
N GLU A 571 0.03 17.74 -30.67
CA GLU A 571 0.11 17.41 -32.10
C GLU A 571 1.54 17.35 -32.65
N GLN A 572 2.43 18.23 -32.17
CA GLN A 572 3.86 18.19 -32.54
C GLN A 572 4.54 16.97 -31.94
N TYR A 573 4.26 16.69 -30.67
CA TYR A 573 4.79 15.54 -29.96
C TYR A 573 4.33 14.20 -30.57
N GLU A 574 3.05 14.09 -30.96
CA GLU A 574 2.52 12.91 -31.67
C GLU A 574 3.17 12.71 -33.04
N LYS A 575 3.36 13.79 -33.81
CA LYS A 575 4.07 13.74 -35.09
C LYS A 575 5.51 13.27 -34.90
N ILE A 576 6.24 13.86 -33.95
CA ILE A 576 7.63 13.48 -33.63
C ILE A 576 7.69 12.03 -33.18
N SER A 577 6.85 11.61 -32.23
CA SER A 577 6.78 10.22 -31.76
C SER A 577 6.49 9.25 -32.90
N SER A 578 5.62 9.60 -33.85
CA SER A 578 5.35 8.78 -35.03
C SER A 578 6.55 8.70 -35.98
N MET A 579 7.29 9.80 -36.18
CA MET A 579 8.50 9.78 -37.01
C MET A 579 9.59 8.89 -36.39
N PHE A 580 9.85 9.03 -35.09
CA PHE A 580 10.79 8.16 -34.37
C PHE A 580 10.41 6.68 -34.52
N ARG A 581 9.12 6.35 -34.37
CA ARG A 581 8.62 5.00 -34.64
C ARG A 581 8.98 4.56 -36.06
N THR A 582 8.58 5.32 -37.07
CA THR A 582 8.76 4.91 -38.48
C THR A 582 10.24 4.73 -38.84
N THR A 583 11.12 5.59 -38.34
CA THR A 583 12.57 5.45 -38.57
C THR A 583 13.13 4.22 -37.85
N LEU A 584 12.76 3.97 -36.60
CA LEU A 584 13.18 2.78 -35.88
C LEU A 584 12.66 1.51 -36.55
N ASP A 585 11.38 1.46 -36.95
CA ASP A 585 10.79 0.31 -37.65
C ASP A 585 11.48 0.01 -38.99
N ALA A 586 12.01 1.02 -39.66
CA ALA A 586 12.79 0.86 -40.88
C ALA A 586 14.19 0.34 -40.56
N CYS A 587 14.93 1.00 -39.67
CA CYS A 587 16.30 0.63 -39.36
C CYS A 587 16.43 -0.72 -38.66
N CYS A 588 15.46 -1.11 -37.84
CA CYS A 588 15.47 -2.40 -37.15
C CYS A 588 15.24 -3.60 -38.09
N LYS A 589 14.96 -3.36 -39.38
CA LYS A 589 14.90 -4.40 -40.43
C LYS A 589 16.22 -4.54 -41.20
N GLU A 590 17.16 -3.61 -41.02
CA GLU A 590 18.47 -3.66 -41.65
C GLU A 590 19.43 -4.56 -40.87
N ASP A 591 20.36 -5.21 -41.58
CA ASP A 591 21.37 -6.10 -40.97
C ASP A 591 22.28 -5.34 -39.99
N ASP A 592 22.61 -4.08 -40.32
CA ASP A 592 23.38 -3.15 -39.47
C ASP A 592 22.46 -2.01 -39.01
N HIS A 593 21.54 -2.35 -38.10
CA HIS A 593 20.57 -1.41 -37.57
C HIS A 593 21.21 -0.25 -36.80
N GLU A 594 22.34 -0.48 -36.12
CA GLU A 594 23.06 0.59 -35.41
C GLU A 594 23.54 1.65 -36.39
N LYS A 595 24.17 1.24 -37.49
CA LYS A 595 24.61 2.15 -38.54
C LYS A 595 23.43 2.86 -39.20
N CYS A 596 22.33 2.16 -39.50
CA CYS A 596 21.14 2.80 -40.05
C CYS A 596 20.61 3.92 -39.14
N ILE A 597 20.50 3.66 -37.84
CA ILE A 597 20.03 4.65 -36.86
C ILE A 597 21.00 5.84 -36.78
N MET A 598 22.31 5.58 -36.83
CA MET A 598 23.32 6.64 -36.86
C MET A 598 23.22 7.52 -38.12
N ASP A 599 22.97 6.92 -39.28
CA ASP A 599 22.82 7.63 -40.57
C ASP A 599 21.50 8.42 -40.66
N GLU A 600 20.43 7.95 -40.01
CA GLU A 600 19.14 8.65 -39.95
C GLU A 600 19.10 9.74 -38.87
N ARG A 601 19.96 9.70 -37.85
CA ARG A 601 19.96 10.65 -36.73
C ARG A 601 20.01 12.13 -37.16
N PRO A 602 20.92 12.58 -38.05
CA PRO A 602 20.95 13.99 -38.48
C PRO A 602 19.68 14.43 -39.21
N LYS A 603 19.03 13.50 -39.94
CA LYS A 603 17.78 13.79 -40.66
C LYS A 603 16.62 13.96 -39.68
N LEU A 604 16.54 13.07 -38.69
CA LEU A 604 15.56 13.15 -37.59
C LEU A 604 15.72 14.47 -36.81
N LEU A 605 16.95 14.87 -36.50
CA LEU A 605 17.24 16.11 -35.80
C LEU A 605 16.72 17.33 -36.57
N LYS A 606 17.07 17.42 -37.86
CA LYS A 606 16.64 18.52 -38.73
C LYS A 606 15.11 18.58 -38.86
N LEU A 607 14.45 17.44 -39.00
CA LEU A 607 12.98 17.36 -39.04
C LEU A 607 12.34 17.83 -37.72
N CYS A 608 12.96 17.52 -36.58
CA CYS A 608 12.50 18.03 -35.28
C CYS A 608 12.66 19.55 -35.21
N GLU A 609 13.80 20.10 -35.63
CA GLU A 609 14.02 21.55 -35.70
C GLU A 609 12.96 22.25 -36.57
N GLU A 610 12.69 21.71 -37.77
CA GLU A 610 11.67 22.23 -38.69
C GLU A 610 10.25 22.21 -38.09
N LEU A 611 9.86 21.11 -37.42
CA LEU A 611 8.53 20.98 -36.78
C LEU A 611 8.36 21.87 -35.55
N LEU A 612 9.45 22.19 -34.87
CA LEU A 612 9.46 22.98 -33.65
C LEU A 612 9.71 24.46 -33.92
N GLY A 613 9.99 24.83 -35.17
CA GLY A 613 10.21 26.21 -35.61
C GLY A 613 11.53 26.79 -35.08
N ALA A 614 12.55 25.94 -34.93
CA ALA A 614 13.87 26.28 -34.42
C ALA A 614 14.80 26.87 -35.49
#